data_AF-A0A4V2IVP9-F1
#
_entry.id   AF-A0A4V2IVP9-F1
#
_cell.length_a   1.000
_cell.length_b   1.000
_cell.length_c   1.000
_cell.angle_alpha   90.00
_cell.angle_beta   90.00
_cell.angle_gamma   90.00
#
_symmetry.space_group_name_H-M   'P 1'
#
loop_
_entity.id
_entity.type
_entity.pdbx_description
1 polymer ?
#
loop_
_entity_poly.entity_id
_entity_poly.type
_entity_poly.pdbx_seq_one_letter_code
_entity_poly.pdbx_strand_id
1 'polypeptide(L)'
;MVNNWFAEIGRFLLLAALFVLLLIVYGLIFQQLGIIPIGGKKAPTYVFLLFFQWWYVTRFPRRNGGEKKHFLVYFTLQYILIVITALFTAFFLYYFFQSPTGIQMLDAYIQQSLLELNSFKEVIVTQEGGEYYNRLHAGVKSIDAYSIAKDDFAQKIALGFLPNLLISLYYKK
;
A
#
# COMPACT_ATOMS: atom_id res chain seq x y z
N MET A 1 13.03 -25.62 11.44
CA MET A 1 13.71 -24.55 10.67
C MET A 1 13.04 -24.41 9.32
N VAL A 2 13.11 -23.23 8.67
CA VAL A 2 12.71 -23.09 7.27
C VAL A 2 13.88 -23.62 6.44
N ASN A 3 13.73 -24.80 5.84
CA ASN A 3 14.86 -25.51 5.23
C ASN A 3 15.27 -24.93 3.87
N ASN A 4 14.48 -24.03 3.28
CA ASN A 4 14.78 -23.45 1.97
C ASN A 4 14.35 -21.97 1.87
N TRP A 5 15.12 -21.09 2.52
CA TRP A 5 14.90 -19.64 2.52
C TRP A 5 14.94 -19.00 1.12
N PHE A 6 15.84 -19.47 0.25
CA PHE A 6 15.95 -18.97 -1.12
C PHE A 6 14.67 -19.17 -1.93
N ALA A 7 14.01 -20.33 -1.77
CA ALA A 7 12.73 -20.59 -2.41
C ALA A 7 11.61 -19.68 -1.89
N GLU A 8 11.63 -19.29 -0.61
CA GLU A 8 10.64 -18.34 -0.08
C GLU A 8 10.89 -16.91 -0.57
N ILE A 9 12.16 -16.47 -0.69
CA ILE A 9 12.50 -15.17 -1.29
C ILE A 9 11.97 -15.08 -2.72
N GLY A 10 12.24 -16.10 -3.54
CA GLY A 10 11.73 -16.14 -4.92
C GLY A 10 10.20 -16.03 -4.99
N ARG A 11 9.48 -16.66 -4.06
CA ARG A 11 8.02 -16.54 -3.98
C ARG A 11 7.56 -15.16 -3.53
N PHE A 12 8.25 -14.53 -2.57
CA PHE A 12 7.92 -13.16 -2.18
C PHE A 12 8.08 -12.19 -3.34
N LEU A 13 9.12 -12.35 -4.15
CA LEU A 13 9.32 -11.54 -5.36
C LEU A 13 8.19 -11.77 -6.38
N LEU A 14 7.79 -13.02 -6.61
CA LEU A 14 6.67 -13.34 -7.50
C LEU A 14 5.33 -12.75 -7.00
N LEU A 15 5.05 -12.87 -5.71
CA LEU A 15 3.84 -12.31 -5.11
C LEU A 15 3.84 -10.78 -5.15
N ALA A 16 4.99 -10.14 -4.91
CA ALA A 16 5.14 -8.69 -5.02
C ALA A 16 4.96 -8.21 -6.47
N ALA A 17 5.52 -8.92 -7.45
CA ALA A 17 5.30 -8.62 -8.87
C ALA A 17 3.81 -8.77 -9.26
N LEU A 18 3.16 -9.86 -8.83
CA LEU A 18 1.73 -10.05 -9.03
C LEU A 18 0.90 -8.96 -8.35
N PHE A 19 1.29 -8.51 -7.17
CA PHE A 19 0.66 -7.40 -6.48
C PHE A 19 0.73 -6.12 -7.32
N VAL A 20 1.91 -5.78 -7.85
CA VAL A 20 2.08 -4.61 -8.72
C VAL A 20 1.20 -4.72 -9.96
N LEU A 21 1.11 -5.91 -10.58
CA LEU A 21 0.20 -6.14 -11.72
C LEU A 21 -1.26 -5.89 -11.33
N LEU A 22 -1.72 -6.41 -10.19
CA LEU A 22 -3.08 -6.15 -9.69
C LEU A 22 -3.31 -4.67 -9.40
N LEU A 23 -2.32 -3.97 -8.86
CA LEU A 23 -2.38 -2.52 -8.64
C LEU A 23 -2.52 -1.76 -9.96
N ILE A 24 -1.79 -2.15 -11.00
CA ILE A 24 -1.89 -1.56 -12.35
C ILE A 24 -3.30 -1.78 -12.91
N VAL A 25 -3.77 -3.04 -12.90
CA VAL A 25 -5.12 -3.39 -13.40
C VAL A 25 -6.19 -2.61 -12.64
N TYR A 26 -6.09 -2.53 -11.31
CA TYR A 26 -6.98 -1.74 -10.48
C TYR A 26 -6.97 -0.25 -10.87
N GLY A 27 -5.78 0.33 -11.06
CA GLY A 27 -5.62 1.71 -11.48
C GLY A 27 -6.26 1.99 -12.85
N LEU A 28 -6.07 1.09 -13.81
CA LEU A 28 -6.65 1.20 -15.16
C LEU A 28 -8.18 1.15 -15.12
N ILE A 29 -8.77 0.23 -14.35
CA ILE A 29 -10.23 0.14 -14.20
C ILE A 29 -10.78 1.44 -13.61
N PHE A 30 -10.14 1.97 -12.57
CA PHE A 30 -10.60 3.20 -11.93
C PHE A 30 -10.46 4.41 -12.85
N GLN A 31 -9.40 4.46 -13.65
CA GLN A 31 -9.22 5.48 -14.67
C GLN A 31 -10.35 5.44 -15.72
N GLN A 32 -10.79 4.25 -16.15
CA GLN A 32 -11.93 4.11 -17.07
C GLN A 32 -13.25 4.61 -16.46
N LEU A 33 -13.38 4.53 -15.13
CA LEU A 33 -14.53 5.05 -14.38
C LEU A 33 -14.41 6.54 -14.02
N GLY A 34 -13.36 7.23 -14.47
CA GLY A 34 -13.10 8.64 -14.15
C GLY A 34 -12.67 8.88 -12.70
N ILE A 35 -12.25 7.84 -11.98
CA ILE A 35 -11.82 7.90 -10.59
C ILE A 35 -10.30 7.90 -10.52
N ILE A 36 -9.71 8.92 -9.87
CA ILE A 36 -8.26 8.98 -9.66
C ILE A 36 -7.87 8.09 -8.46
N PRO A 37 -7.08 7.01 -8.63
CA PRO A 37 -6.77 6.02 -7.59
C PRO A 37 -5.63 6.47 -6.66
N ILE A 38 -5.70 7.70 -6.14
CA ILE A 38 -4.71 8.30 -5.21
C ILE A 38 -5.39 8.60 -3.86
N GLY A 39 -4.61 8.66 -2.78
CA GLY A 39 -5.11 8.94 -1.43
C GLY A 39 -6.01 7.82 -0.89
N GLY A 40 -7.17 8.19 -0.31
CA GLY A 40 -8.12 7.24 0.30
C GLY A 40 -8.67 6.19 -0.67
N LYS A 41 -8.62 6.45 -1.98
CA LYS A 41 -9.07 5.53 -3.03
C LYS A 41 -8.09 4.36 -3.27
N LYS A 42 -6.96 4.32 -2.54
CA LYS A 42 -6.03 3.19 -2.51
C LYS A 42 -6.46 2.05 -1.58
N ALA A 43 -7.53 2.22 -0.79
CA ALA A 43 -7.95 1.24 0.22
C ALA A 43 -8.02 -0.22 -0.27
N PRO A 44 -8.50 -0.53 -1.49
CA PRO A 44 -8.54 -1.91 -1.99
C PRO A 44 -7.16 -2.58 -2.12
N THR A 45 -6.08 -1.82 -2.28
CA THR A 45 -4.73 -2.38 -2.31
C THR A 45 -4.33 -3.03 -0.97
N TYR A 46 -4.88 -2.58 0.15
CA TYR A 46 -4.69 -3.24 1.44
C TYR A 46 -5.42 -4.58 1.50
N VAL A 47 -6.59 -4.69 0.88
CA VAL A 47 -7.33 -5.95 0.80
C VAL A 47 -6.51 -6.99 0.04
N PHE A 48 -5.83 -6.60 -1.04
CA PHE A 48 -4.91 -7.49 -1.74
C PHE A 48 -3.76 -7.94 -0.83
N LEU A 49 -3.18 -7.02 -0.04
CA LEU A 49 -2.05 -7.33 0.84
C LEU A 49 -2.47 -8.37 1.90
N LEU A 50 -3.64 -8.15 2.52
CA LEU A 50 -4.24 -9.08 3.47
C LEU A 50 -4.47 -10.45 2.85
N PHE A 51 -5.01 -10.50 1.63
CA PHE A 51 -5.22 -11.74 0.91
C PHE A 51 -3.90 -12.48 0.70
N PHE A 52 -2.84 -11.80 0.24
CA PHE A 52 -1.53 -12.41 0.04
C PHE A 52 -0.89 -12.91 1.34
N GLN A 53 -1.02 -12.17 2.43
CA GLN A 53 -0.55 -12.60 3.76
C GLN A 53 -1.24 -13.89 4.20
N TRP A 54 -2.57 -13.89 4.18
CA TRP A 54 -3.38 -15.06 4.54
C TRP A 54 -3.10 -16.26 3.63
N TRP A 55 -3.06 -16.04 2.32
CA TRP A 55 -2.77 -17.08 1.33
C TRP A 55 -1.39 -17.71 1.54
N TYR A 56 -0.38 -16.87 1.79
CA TYR A 56 0.98 -17.35 2.01
C TYR A 56 1.05 -18.27 3.24
N VAL A 57 0.47 -17.84 4.37
CA VAL A 57 0.49 -18.58 5.64
C VAL A 57 -0.26 -19.90 5.54
N THR A 58 -1.45 -19.92 4.93
CA THR A 58 -2.25 -21.16 4.77
C THR A 58 -1.54 -22.19 3.89
N ARG A 59 -0.76 -21.74 2.90
CA ARG A 59 0.01 -22.61 2.00
C ARG A 59 1.38 -22.99 2.55
N PHE A 60 1.89 -22.32 3.57
CA PHE A 60 3.22 -22.55 4.11
C PHE A 60 3.39 -23.95 4.73
N PRO A 61 2.50 -24.45 5.62
CA PRO A 61 2.62 -25.81 6.19
C PRO A 61 2.63 -26.89 5.12
N ARG A 62 1.75 -26.78 4.10
CA ARG A 62 1.67 -27.74 3.00
C ARG A 62 2.99 -27.90 2.24
N ARG A 63 3.81 -26.85 2.19
CA ARG A 63 5.13 -26.84 1.54
C ARG A 63 6.28 -27.24 2.45
N ASN A 64 6.04 -27.30 3.77
CA ASN A 64 7.07 -27.49 4.79
C ASN A 64 6.73 -28.68 5.72
N GLY A 65 6.31 -29.81 5.12
CA GLY A 65 6.08 -31.07 5.84
C GLY A 65 4.78 -31.14 6.65
N GLY A 66 3.81 -30.27 6.38
CA GLY A 66 2.50 -30.27 7.04
C GLY A 66 2.48 -29.67 8.45
N GLU A 67 3.64 -29.46 9.05
CA GLU A 67 3.73 -28.94 10.42
C GLU A 67 3.48 -27.44 10.52
N LYS A 68 2.56 -27.07 11.40
CA LYS A 68 2.43 -25.68 11.85
C LYS A 68 3.69 -25.26 12.61
N LYS A 69 4.15 -24.04 12.36
CA LYS A 69 5.33 -23.46 13.02
C LYS A 69 4.93 -22.49 14.14
N HIS A 70 5.91 -22.11 14.92
CA HIS A 70 5.76 -21.10 15.97
C HIS A 70 5.35 -19.75 15.37
N PHE A 71 4.61 -18.94 16.13
CA PHE A 71 4.05 -17.67 15.66
C PHE A 71 5.13 -16.74 15.08
N LEU A 72 6.32 -16.66 15.71
CA LEU A 72 7.42 -15.80 15.26
C LEU A 72 7.87 -16.12 13.83
N VAL A 73 7.81 -17.40 13.41
CA VAL A 73 8.18 -17.78 12.05
C VAL A 73 7.17 -17.23 11.05
N TYR A 74 5.87 -17.39 11.32
CA TYR A 74 4.82 -16.84 10.46
C TYR A 74 4.85 -15.32 10.44
N PHE A 75 5.09 -14.69 11.59
CA PHE A 75 5.17 -13.24 11.71
C PHE A 75 6.31 -12.68 10.87
N THR A 76 7.51 -13.23 11.02
CA THR A 76 8.70 -12.79 10.26
C THR A 76 8.51 -12.99 8.76
N LEU A 77 8.02 -14.16 8.32
CA LEU A 77 7.86 -14.45 6.89
C LEU A 77 6.83 -13.53 6.22
N GLN A 78 5.70 -13.29 6.88
CA GLN A 78 4.70 -12.35 6.38
C GLN A 78 5.21 -10.91 6.40
N TYR A 79 5.98 -10.52 7.41
CA TYR A 79 6.53 -9.16 7.46
C TYR A 79 7.55 -8.93 6.34
N ILE A 80 8.38 -9.93 6.01
CA ILE A 80 9.26 -9.88 4.84
C ILE A 80 8.44 -9.71 3.56
N LEU A 81 7.34 -10.46 3.40
CA LEU A 81 6.43 -10.30 2.26
C LEU A 81 5.86 -8.86 2.18
N ILE A 82 5.42 -8.29 3.30
CA ILE A 82 4.92 -6.90 3.36
C ILE A 82 6.00 -5.93 2.91
N VAL A 83 7.21 -6.03 3.45
CA VAL A 83 8.34 -5.14 3.13
C VAL A 83 8.70 -5.22 1.65
N ILE A 84 8.85 -6.43 1.10
CA ILE A 84 9.18 -6.62 -0.33
C ILE A 84 8.08 -6.05 -1.21
N THR A 85 6.81 -6.32 -0.87
CA THR A 85 5.66 -5.79 -1.63
C THR A 85 5.63 -4.26 -1.57
N ALA A 86 5.83 -3.67 -0.40
CA ALA A 86 5.86 -2.22 -0.20
C ALA A 86 6.99 -1.55 -0.99
N LEU A 87 8.17 -2.17 -1.06
CA LEU A 87 9.28 -1.67 -1.89
C LEU A 87 8.93 -1.70 -3.37
N PHE A 88 8.38 -2.81 -3.85
CA PHE A 88 7.99 -2.97 -5.26
C PHE A 88 6.90 -1.98 -5.67
N THR A 89 5.89 -1.78 -4.83
CA THR A 89 4.81 -0.82 -5.12
C THR A 89 5.29 0.62 -5.01
N ALA A 90 6.08 0.97 -4.00
CA ALA A 90 6.65 2.31 -3.88
C ALA A 90 7.54 2.66 -5.07
N PHE A 91 8.41 1.73 -5.49
CA PHE A 91 9.24 1.90 -6.67
C PHE A 91 8.38 2.08 -7.93
N PHE A 92 7.41 1.21 -8.16
CA PHE A 92 6.50 1.33 -9.30
C PHE A 92 5.78 2.68 -9.31
N LEU A 93 5.17 3.09 -8.18
CA LEU A 93 4.43 4.34 -8.09
C LEU A 93 5.32 5.57 -8.30
N TYR A 94 6.54 5.55 -7.76
CA TYR A 94 7.51 6.63 -7.97
C TYR A 94 7.78 6.87 -9.46
N TYR A 95 8.11 5.81 -10.21
CA TYR A 95 8.36 5.94 -11.65
C TYR A 95 7.09 6.20 -12.46
N PHE A 96 5.95 5.60 -12.08
CA PHE A 96 4.68 5.84 -12.75
C PHE A 96 4.28 7.30 -12.68
N PHE A 97 4.36 7.94 -11.51
CA PHE A 97 4.01 9.36 -11.33
C PHE A 97 5.04 10.34 -11.91
N GLN A 98 6.14 9.86 -12.46
CA GLN A 98 7.07 10.64 -13.29
C GLN A 98 6.79 10.49 -14.79
N SER A 99 5.97 9.53 -15.19
CA SER A 99 5.55 9.39 -16.59
C SER A 99 4.57 10.49 -17.00
N PRO A 100 4.43 10.81 -18.30
CA PRO A 100 3.47 11.82 -18.76
C PRO A 100 2.04 11.57 -18.28
N THR A 101 1.58 10.31 -18.34
CA THR A 101 0.24 9.92 -17.87
C THR A 101 0.12 10.05 -16.35
N GLY A 102 1.16 9.68 -15.60
CA GLY A 102 1.18 9.80 -14.15
C GLY A 102 1.15 11.25 -13.69
N ILE A 103 1.92 12.14 -14.33
CA ILE A 103 1.93 13.58 -14.03
C ILE A 103 0.55 14.18 -14.26
N GLN A 104 -0.08 13.90 -15.39
CA GLN A 104 -1.45 14.38 -15.67
C GLN A 104 -2.46 13.92 -14.61
N MET A 105 -2.37 12.65 -14.20
CA MET A 105 -3.22 12.09 -13.15
C MET A 105 -2.97 12.75 -11.79
N LEU A 106 -1.70 13.02 -11.48
CA LEU A 106 -1.30 13.68 -10.24
C LEU A 106 -1.79 15.12 -10.19
N ASP A 107 -1.62 15.88 -11.27
CA ASP A 107 -2.10 17.26 -11.37
C ASP A 107 -3.62 17.31 -11.20
N ALA A 108 -4.35 16.42 -11.88
CA ALA A 108 -5.80 16.31 -11.74
C ALA A 108 -6.21 16.01 -10.29
N TYR A 109 -5.47 15.15 -9.60
CA TYR A 109 -5.71 14.83 -8.19
C TYR A 109 -5.46 16.03 -7.27
N ILE A 110 -4.37 16.77 -7.49
CA ILE A 110 -4.04 17.97 -6.72
C ILE A 110 -5.13 19.02 -6.92
N GLN A 111 -5.56 19.28 -8.16
CA GLN A 111 -6.63 20.23 -8.43
C GLN A 111 -7.94 19.82 -7.77
N GLN A 112 -8.34 18.54 -7.87
CA GLN A 112 -9.53 18.04 -7.20
C GLN A 112 -9.44 18.20 -5.67
N SER A 113 -8.29 17.88 -5.08
CA SER A 113 -8.08 18.00 -3.63
C SER A 113 -8.11 19.45 -3.16
N LEU A 114 -7.58 20.39 -3.95
CA LEU A 114 -7.66 21.82 -3.65
C LEU A 114 -9.08 22.36 -3.76
N LEU A 115 -9.86 21.93 -4.75
CA LEU A 115 -11.27 22.29 -4.86
C LEU A 115 -12.08 21.81 -3.66
N GLU A 116 -11.85 20.56 -3.24
CA GLU A 116 -12.48 20.00 -2.03
C GLU A 116 -12.06 20.77 -0.77
N LEU A 117 -10.76 21.03 -0.58
CA LEU A 117 -10.25 21.81 0.55
C LEU A 117 -10.85 23.23 0.59
N ASN A 118 -10.96 23.89 -0.57
CA ASN A 118 -11.56 25.22 -0.67
C ASN A 118 -13.05 25.21 -0.27
N SER A 119 -13.79 24.13 -0.56
CA SER A 119 -15.20 24.03 -0.18
C SER A 119 -15.44 24.02 1.33
N PHE A 120 -14.43 23.58 2.11
CA PHE A 120 -14.47 23.57 3.58
C PHE A 120 -13.71 24.73 4.23
N LYS A 121 -13.20 25.69 3.45
CA LYS A 121 -12.32 26.76 3.93
C LYS A 121 -12.92 27.53 5.10
N GLU A 122 -14.16 27.97 5.00
CA GLU A 122 -14.81 28.79 6.03
C GLU A 122 -14.92 28.04 7.36
N VAL A 123 -15.26 26.75 7.31
CA VAL A 123 -15.36 25.89 8.50
C VAL A 123 -13.98 25.70 9.14
N ILE A 124 -12.97 25.37 8.33
CA ILE A 124 -11.60 25.14 8.82
C ILE A 124 -11.00 26.41 9.42
N VAL A 125 -11.15 27.56 8.75
CA VAL A 125 -10.59 28.83 9.23
C VAL A 125 -11.25 29.26 10.54
N THR A 126 -12.56 29.06 10.65
CA THR A 126 -13.30 29.39 11.88
C THR A 126 -12.92 28.49 13.06
N GLN A 127 -12.67 27.19 12.83
CA GLN A 127 -12.41 26.21 13.89
C GLN A 127 -10.93 26.09 14.27
N GLU A 128 -10.03 26.05 13.28
CA GLU A 128 -8.61 25.72 13.43
C GLU A 128 -7.68 26.90 13.09
N GLY A 129 -8.23 27.97 12.50
CA GLY A 129 -7.50 29.18 12.13
C GLY A 129 -6.93 29.18 10.71
N GLY A 130 -6.66 30.39 10.20
CA GLY A 130 -6.17 30.61 8.84
C GLY A 130 -4.79 29.99 8.57
N GLU A 131 -3.91 29.92 9.57
CA GLU A 131 -2.60 29.31 9.41
C GLU A 131 -2.68 27.79 9.19
N TYR A 132 -3.61 27.11 9.84
CA TYR A 132 -3.83 25.69 9.65
C TYR A 132 -4.32 25.39 8.24
N TYR A 133 -5.30 26.18 7.76
CA TYR A 133 -5.76 26.11 6.38
C TYR A 133 -4.62 26.29 5.36
N ASN A 134 -3.78 27.32 5.55
CA ASN A 134 -2.66 27.59 4.64
C ASN A 134 -1.65 26.43 4.63
N ARG A 135 -1.40 25.79 5.79
CA ARG A 135 -0.56 24.59 5.88
C ARG A 135 -1.14 23.41 5.11
N LEU A 136 -2.45 23.14 5.25
CA LEU A 136 -3.12 22.09 4.47
C LEU A 136 -3.03 22.35 2.97
N HIS A 137 -3.30 23.59 2.56
CA HIS A 137 -3.26 23.99 1.16
C HIS A 137 -1.85 23.88 0.56
N ALA A 138 -0.81 24.27 1.31
CA ALA A 138 0.58 24.06 0.91
C ALA A 138 0.94 22.56 0.84
N GLY A 139 0.45 21.77 1.80
CA GLY A 139 0.63 20.31 1.82
C GLY A 139 0.09 19.64 0.56
N VAL A 140 -1.15 19.97 0.17
CA VAL A 140 -1.76 19.42 -1.06
C VAL A 140 -0.97 19.82 -2.32
N LYS A 141 -0.47 21.05 -2.39
CA LYS A 141 0.36 21.51 -3.52
C LYS A 141 1.74 20.84 -3.58
N SER A 142 2.25 20.36 -2.45
CA SER A 142 3.56 19.72 -2.36
C SER A 142 3.53 18.22 -2.70
N ILE A 143 2.36 17.67 -3.02
CA ILE A 143 2.24 16.25 -3.37
C ILE A 143 2.98 16.00 -4.69
N ASP A 144 4.00 15.15 -4.62
CA ASP A 144 4.80 14.70 -5.75
C ASP A 144 4.91 13.16 -5.80
N ALA A 145 5.57 12.64 -6.83
CA ALA A 145 5.78 11.20 -6.98
C ALA A 145 6.48 10.55 -5.76
N TYR A 146 7.42 11.27 -5.15
CA TYR A 146 8.17 10.78 -3.98
C TYR A 146 7.27 10.66 -2.74
N SER A 147 6.49 11.70 -2.45
CA SER A 147 5.52 11.71 -1.35
C SER A 147 4.51 10.57 -1.48
N ILE A 148 4.02 10.30 -2.70
CA ILE A 148 3.09 9.20 -2.97
C ILE A 148 3.74 7.84 -2.71
N ALA A 149 4.96 7.64 -3.18
CA ALA A 149 5.70 6.40 -2.99
C ALA A 149 6.05 6.16 -1.52
N LYS A 150 6.48 7.22 -0.82
CA LYS A 150 6.80 7.20 0.61
C LYS A 150 5.57 6.86 1.44
N ASP A 151 4.43 7.51 1.17
CA ASP A 151 3.18 7.26 1.87
C ASP A 151 2.69 5.82 1.62
N ASP A 152 2.76 5.35 0.38
CA ASP A 152 2.39 3.97 0.03
C ASP A 152 3.23 2.93 0.79
N PHE A 153 4.54 3.17 0.87
CA PHE A 153 5.46 2.34 1.63
C PHE A 153 5.09 2.36 3.12
N ALA A 154 5.06 3.54 3.74
CA ALA A 154 4.83 3.71 5.16
C ALA A 154 3.48 3.12 5.60
N GLN A 155 2.42 3.37 4.84
CA GLN A 155 1.10 2.84 5.15
C GLN A 155 1.04 1.31 5.03
N LYS A 156 1.68 0.68 4.03
CA LYS A 156 1.73 -0.79 3.94
C LYS A 156 2.47 -1.42 5.12
N ILE A 157 3.57 -0.81 5.55
CA ILE A 157 4.31 -1.26 6.73
C ILE A 157 3.44 -1.14 7.99
N ALA A 158 2.82 0.02 8.20
CA ALA A 158 2.00 0.29 9.39
C ALA A 158 0.72 -0.56 9.42
N LEU A 159 -0.07 -0.53 8.34
CA LEU A 159 -1.36 -1.22 8.27
C LEU A 159 -1.22 -2.73 8.11
N GLY A 160 -0.11 -3.21 7.55
CA GLY A 160 0.20 -4.64 7.46
C GLY A 160 0.59 -5.27 8.81
N PHE A 161 1.01 -4.47 9.79
CA PHE A 161 1.52 -4.96 11.07
C PHE A 161 0.45 -5.71 11.90
N LEU A 162 -0.70 -5.09 12.15
CA LEU A 162 -1.73 -5.68 13.00
C LEU A 162 -2.32 -6.97 12.38
N PRO A 163 -2.69 -7.00 11.09
CA PRO A 163 -3.12 -8.24 10.43
C PRO A 163 -2.04 -9.32 10.43
N ASN A 164 -0.76 -8.95 10.23
CA ASN A 164 0.35 -9.90 10.32
C ASN A 164 0.37 -10.59 11.70
N LEU A 165 0.23 -9.81 12.77
CA LEU A 165 0.18 -10.33 14.14
C LEU A 165 -1.02 -11.27 14.34
N LEU A 166 -2.22 -10.86 13.94
CA LEU A 166 -3.44 -11.65 14.10
C LEU A 166 -3.39 -12.97 13.31
N ILE A 167 -3.00 -12.92 12.03
CA ILE A 167 -2.87 -14.11 11.18
C ILE A 167 -1.82 -15.06 11.77
N SER A 168 -0.67 -14.53 12.21
CA SER A 168 0.40 -15.35 12.81
C SER A 168 -0.05 -16.06 14.08
N LEU A 169 -0.85 -15.38 14.91
CA LEU A 169 -1.40 -15.95 16.14
C LEU A 169 -2.47 -17.00 15.87
N TYR A 170 -3.28 -16.82 14.82
CA TYR A 170 -4.34 -17.76 14.47
C TYR A 170 -3.78 -19.07 13.88
N TYR A 171 -2.75 -19.00 13.04
CA TYR A 171 -2.19 -20.17 12.36
C TYR A 171 -1.02 -20.85 13.08
N LYS A 172 -0.60 -20.35 14.25
CA LYS A 172 0.47 -20.98 15.05
C LYS A 172 0.09 -22.39 15.52
N LYS A 173 1.12 -23.17 15.84
CA LYS A 173 0.98 -24.40 16.63
C LYS A 173 0.70 -24.07 18.10
#